data_AF-A0A7J4LNR8-F1
#
_entry.id   AF-A0A7J4LNR8-F1
#
_cell.length_a   1.000
_cell.length_b   1.000
_cell.length_c   1.000
_cell.angle_alpha   90.00
_cell.angle_beta   90.00
_cell.angle_gamma   90.00
#
_symmetry.space_group_name_H-M   'P 1'
#
loop_
_entity.id
_entity.type
_entity.pdbx_description
1 polymer ?
#
loop_
_entity_poly.entity_id
_entity_poly.type
_entity_poly.pdbx_seq_one_letter_code
_entity_poly.pdbx_strand_id
1 'polypeptide(L)'
;MGCIDELEYEIMLSNCSFRECAEFIKNNFKEIYYVNPGHKIFDTYLIGVPPIPIAVDGDKIIMPYVKPCHGSFVLRLPGGNEIEALRKK
;
A
#
# COMPACT_ATOMS: atom_id res chain seq x y z
N MET A 1 2.68 2.16 16.44
CA MET A 1 1.22 2.30 16.34
C MET A 1 0.97 3.68 15.79
N GLY A 2 0.59 3.79 14.52
CA GLY A 2 0.31 5.07 13.89
C GLY A 2 -0.79 4.86 12.87
N CYS A 3 -1.85 5.68 12.94
CA CYS A 3 -2.86 5.71 11.90
C CYS A 3 -2.24 6.30 10.62
N ILE A 4 -2.66 5.83 9.44
CA ILE A 4 -2.18 6.39 8.16
C ILE A 4 -2.46 7.91 8.10
N ASP A 5 -3.53 8.37 8.75
CA ASP A 5 -3.92 9.79 8.81
C ASP A 5 -2.94 10.66 9.63
N GLU A 6 -2.13 10.05 10.50
CA GLU A 6 -1.12 10.73 11.32
C GLU A 6 0.28 10.69 10.69
N LEU A 7 0.44 9.93 9.59
CA LEU A 7 1.70 9.79 8.88
C LEU A 7 1.76 10.77 7.71
N GLU A 8 2.94 11.34 7.46
CA GLU A 8 3.18 12.07 6.21
C GLU A 8 3.12 11.07 5.04
N TYR A 9 2.02 11.11 4.28
CA TYR A 9 1.82 10.30 3.09
C TYR A 9 1.73 11.15 1.83
N GLU A 10 2.21 10.59 0.74
CA GLU A 10 2.10 11.13 -0.62
C GLU A 10 1.09 10.29 -1.40
N ILE A 11 0.15 10.94 -2.08
CA ILE A 11 -0.79 10.25 -2.98
C ILE A 11 -0.12 10.15 -4.35
N MET A 12 0.24 8.93 -4.76
CA MET A 12 0.85 8.68 -6.06
C MET A 12 -0.17 8.52 -7.17
N LEU A 13 -1.34 7.96 -6.83
CA LEU A 13 -2.43 7.72 -7.76
C LEU A 13 -3.76 7.86 -7.01
N SER A 14 -4.74 8.49 -7.63
CA SER A 14 -6.03 8.81 -7.01
C SER A 14 -7.20 8.51 -7.94
N ASN A 15 -8.35 8.15 -7.37
CA ASN A 15 -9.60 7.86 -8.09
C ASN A 15 -9.43 6.73 -9.13
N CYS A 16 -8.77 5.65 -8.71
CA CYS A 16 -8.46 4.51 -9.57
C CYS A 16 -9.15 3.23 -9.11
N SER A 17 -9.26 2.27 -10.03
CA SER A 17 -9.76 0.92 -9.72
C SER A 17 -8.70 0.10 -8.98
N PHE A 18 -9.11 -0.97 -8.29
CA PHE A 18 -8.19 -1.92 -7.65
C PHE A 18 -7.13 -2.46 -8.63
N ARG A 19 -7.56 -2.75 -9.86
CA ARG A 19 -6.68 -3.23 -10.92
C ARG A 19 -5.63 -2.19 -11.30
N GLU A 20 -6.05 -0.95 -11.54
CA GLU A 20 -5.14 0.16 -11.89
C GLU A 20 -4.10 0.42 -10.78
N CYS A 21 -4.54 0.39 -9.51
CA CYS A 21 -3.61 0.51 -8.37
C CYS A 21 -2.58 -0.62 -8.39
N ALA A 22 -3.02 -1.85 -8.64
CA ALA A 22 -2.14 -3.01 -8.69
C ALA A 22 -1.16 -2.95 -9.88
N GLU A 23 -1.63 -2.57 -11.07
CA GLU A 23 -0.78 -2.42 -12.27
C GLU A 23 0.22 -1.27 -12.09
N PHE A 24 -0.19 -0.15 -11.50
CA PHE A 24 0.69 0.96 -11.16
C PHE A 24 1.85 0.48 -10.27
N ILE A 25 1.56 -0.23 -9.18
CA ILE A 25 2.60 -0.72 -8.27
C ILE A 25 3.53 -1.72 -8.99
N LYS A 26 2.97 -2.62 -9.81
CA LYS A 26 3.73 -3.63 -10.56
C LYS A 26 4.69 -3.05 -11.60
N ASN A 27 4.28 -1.98 -12.28
CA ASN A 27 5.05 -1.41 -13.38
C ASN A 27 6.09 -0.39 -12.93
N ASN A 28 5.87 0.27 -11.77
CA ASN A 28 6.74 1.36 -11.31
C ASN A 28 7.79 0.93 -10.27
N PHE A 29 7.61 -0.22 -9.62
CA PHE A 29 8.49 -0.67 -8.53
C PHE A 29 9.06 -2.06 -8.79
N LYS A 30 10.22 -2.33 -8.17
CA LYS A 30 10.95 -3.60 -8.34
C LYS A 30 10.77 -4.55 -7.17
N GLU A 31 10.81 -4.03 -5.94
CA GLU A 31 10.63 -4.83 -4.72
C GLU A 31 9.15 -4.84 -4.35
N ILE A 32 8.46 -5.94 -4.68
CA ILE A 32 7.01 -6.08 -4.53
C ILE A 32 6.70 -7.33 -3.71
N TYR A 33 5.86 -7.14 -2.69
CA TYR A 33 5.30 -8.16 -1.84
C TYR A 33 3.81 -8.32 -2.14
N TYR A 34 3.34 -9.56 -2.16
CA TYR A 34 1.95 -9.87 -2.42
C TYR A 34 1.27 -10.32 -1.13
N VAL A 35 0.18 -9.65 -0.78
CA VAL A 35 -0.59 -9.96 0.42
C VAL A 35 -2.03 -10.32 0.07
N ASN A 36 -2.66 -11.06 0.99
CA ASN A 36 -4.08 -11.35 0.89
C ASN A 36 -4.92 -10.17 1.43
N PRO A 37 -6.15 -9.97 0.92
CA PRO A 37 -7.10 -9.04 1.52
C PRO A 37 -7.29 -9.34 3.01
N GLY A 38 -7.43 -8.30 3.82
CA GLY A 38 -7.46 -8.41 5.27
C GLY A 38 -6.07 -8.46 5.92
N HIS A 39 -4.98 -8.34 5.16
CA HIS A 39 -3.66 -8.09 5.74
C HIS A 39 -3.65 -6.71 6.40
N LYS A 40 -3.24 -6.68 7.67
CA LYS A 40 -3.10 -5.44 8.44
C LYS A 40 -1.70 -4.87 8.23
N ILE A 41 -1.64 -3.61 7.84
CA ILE A 41 -0.40 -2.82 7.73
C ILE A 41 -0.59 -1.48 8.45
N PHE A 42 0.38 -1.09 9.27
CA PHE A 42 0.33 0.01 10.25
C PHE A 42 -0.81 -0.13 11.26
N ASP A 43 -2.03 0.29 10.88
CA ASP A 43 -3.26 0.01 11.63
C ASP A 43 -4.48 -0.21 10.71
N THR A 44 -4.24 -0.35 9.41
CA THR A 44 -5.29 -0.45 8.38
C THR A 44 -5.32 -1.83 7.76
N TYR A 45 -6.53 -2.33 7.53
CA TYR A 45 -6.75 -3.55 6.77
C TYR A 45 -6.76 -3.23 5.28
N LEU A 46 -5.90 -3.91 4.52
CA LEU A 46 -5.87 -3.76 3.08
C LEU A 46 -7.10 -4.42 2.44
N ILE A 47 -7.82 -3.62 1.65
CA ILE A 47 -9.00 -4.03 0.90
C ILE A 47 -8.63 -4.01 -0.57
N GLY A 48 -8.93 -5.08 -1.29
CA GLY A 48 -8.65 -5.18 -2.71
C GLY A 48 -8.81 -6.59 -3.26
N VAL A 49 -8.48 -6.73 -4.54
CA VAL A 49 -8.51 -8.02 -5.24
C VAL A 49 -7.20 -8.77 -4.98
N PRO A 50 -7.23 -9.99 -4.40
CA PRO A 50 -6.02 -10.78 -4.22
C PRO A 50 -5.40 -11.19 -5.55
N PRO A 51 -4.05 -11.27 -5.64
CA PRO A 51 -3.08 -10.84 -4.65
C PRO A 51 -2.87 -9.32 -4.70
N ILE A 52 -2.91 -8.66 -3.53
CA ILE A 52 -2.73 -7.20 -3.40
C ILE A 52 -1.23 -6.91 -3.39
N PRO A 53 -0.70 -6.15 -4.37
CA PRO A 53 0.72 -5.80 -4.38
C PRO A 53 0.99 -4.63 -3.44
N ILE A 54 2.08 -4.75 -2.68
CA ILE A 54 2.70 -3.70 -1.87
C ILE A 54 4.14 -3.58 -2.34
N ALA A 55 4.61 -2.38 -2.64
CA ALA A 55 6.01 -2.17 -2.98
C ALA A 55 6.79 -1.51 -1.86
N VAL A 56 8.09 -1.78 -1.84
CA VAL A 56 9.07 -1.10 -1.00
C VAL A 56 10.01 -0.31 -1.91
N ASP A 57 10.18 0.97 -1.63
CA ASP A 57 11.08 1.88 -2.33
C ASP A 57 12.00 2.56 -1.31
N GLY A 58 13.16 1.96 -1.07
CA GLY A 58 14.07 2.39 -0.02
C GLY A 58 13.45 2.22 1.38
N ASP A 59 13.19 3.34 2.05
CA ASP A 59 12.53 3.39 3.38
C ASP A 59 11.02 3.69 3.29
N LYS A 60 10.45 3.68 2.07
CA LYS A 60 9.04 3.98 1.85
C LYS A 60 8.27 2.74 1.43
N ILE A 61 7.03 2.65 1.88
CA ILE A 61 6.06 1.65 1.46
C ILE A 61 5.07 2.29 0.51
N ILE A 62 4.77 1.58 -0.58
CA ILE A 62 3.75 1.94 -1.55
C ILE A 62 2.65 0.89 -1.51
N MET A 63 1.44 1.33 -1.18
CA MET A 63 0.31 0.42 -1.00
C MET A 63 -0.99 0.99 -1.54
N PRO A 64 -1.92 0.14 -2.00
CA PRO A 64 -3.26 0.57 -2.31
C PRO A 64 -4.03 0.88 -1.02
N TYR A 65 -4.76 1.99 -1.01
CA TYR A 65 -5.60 2.41 0.10
C TYR A 65 -6.97 2.82 -0.41
N VAL A 66 -8.04 2.40 0.26
CA VAL A 66 -9.41 2.64 -0.17
C VAL A 66 -10.08 3.57 0.83
N LYS A 67 -10.49 4.76 0.38
CA LYS A 67 -11.43 5.59 1.16
C LYS A 67 -12.85 5.35 0.63
N PRO A 68 -13.81 4.95 1.47
CA PRO A 68 -15.18 4.63 1.03
C PRO A 68 -15.89 5.79 0.35
N CYS A 69 -15.50 7.03 0.65
CA CYS A 69 -16.06 8.25 0.09
C CYS A 69 -15.39 8.74 -1.21
N HIS A 70 -14.14 8.34 -1.49
CA HIS A 70 -13.35 8.91 -2.60
C HIS A 70 -12.66 7.86 -3.49
N GLY A 71 -12.93 6.57 -3.29
CA GLY A 71 -12.41 5.48 -4.12
C GLY A 71 -11.04 4.95 -3.67
N SER A 72 -10.29 4.38 -4.61
CA SER A 72 -8.97 3.79 -4.33
C SER A 72 -7.84 4.72 -4.72
N PHE A 73 -6.77 4.65 -3.93
CA PHE A 73 -5.57 5.44 -4.00
C PHE A 73 -4.35 4.53 -3.95
N VAL A 74 -3.24 5.01 -4.48
CA VAL A 74 -1.92 4.45 -4.17
C VAL A 74 -1.21 5.47 -3.29
N LEU A 75 -0.88 5.07 -2.07
CA LEU A 75 -0.18 5.90 -1.10
C LEU A 75 1.28 5.50 -1.04
N ARG A 76 2.14 6.49 -0.86
CA ARG A 76 3.55 6.33 -0.51
C ARG A 76 3.78 6.94 0.87
N LEU A 77 4.26 6.14 1.80
CA LEU A 77 4.41 6.52 3.21
C LEU A 77 5.71 5.95 3.79
N PRO A 78 6.29 6.54 4.84
CA PRO A 78 7.44 5.97 5.53
C PRO A 78 7.09 4.58 6.06
N GLY A 79 7.94 3.60 5.72
CA GLY A 79 7.69 2.19 6.00
C GLY A 79 8.05 1.76 7.42
N GLY A 80 9.15 2.29 7.96
CA GLY A 80 9.65 1.93 9.28
C GLY A 80 9.69 0.41 9.50
N ASN A 81 9.16 -0.03 10.63
CA ASN A 81 9.15 -1.45 11.02
C ASN A 81 8.32 -2.35 10.08
N GLU A 82 7.37 -1.78 9.32
CA GLU A 82 6.53 -2.57 8.41
C GLU A 82 7.35 -3.13 7.23
N ILE A 83 8.42 -2.46 6.80
CA ILE A 83 9.30 -2.96 5.74
C ILE A 83 9.98 -4.25 6.18
N GLU A 84 10.49 -4.29 7.42
CA GLU A 84 11.10 -5.49 7.97
C GLU A 84 10.07 -6.62 8.11
N ALA A 85 8.83 -6.30 8.49
CA ALA A 85 7.75 -7.28 8.57
C ALA A 85 7.40 -7.86 7.19
N LEU A 86 7.40 -7.04 6.13
CA LEU A 86 7.19 -7.49 4.75
C LEU A 86 8.35 -8.36 4.24
N ARG A 87 9.60 -7.99 4.56
CA ARG A 87 10.81 -8.75 4.16
C ARG A 87 10.99 -10.10 4.85
N LYS A 88 10.47 -10.24 6.07
CA LYS A 88 10.55 -11.48 6.86
C LYS A 88 9.48 -12.53 6.48
N LYS A 89 8.57 -12.16 5.58
CA LYS A 89 7.43 -12.97 5.17
C LYS A 89 7.69 -13.66 3.85
#